data_AF-A0A7S2CQH4-F1
#
_entry.id   AF-A0A7S2CQH4-F1
#
_cell.length_a   1.000
_cell.length_b   1.000
_cell.length_c   1.000
_cell.angle_alpha   90.00
_cell.angle_beta   90.00
_cell.angle_gamma   90.00
#
_symmetry.space_group_name_H-M   'P 1'
#
loop_
_entity.id
_entity.type
_entity.pdbx_description
1 polymer ?
#
loop_
_entity_poly.entity_id
_entity_poly.type
_entity_poly.pdbx_seq_one_letter_code
_entity_poly.pdbx_strand_id
1 'polypeptide(L)'
;ARTQRTMNTLYKREADIYLSFRLQLVCKFFVCGLLYSTAFPCLYMIGCVMFIAASWVDRWNFLRVWAPPPPTSDRIIALVARVLVPLTVLLHTYMALAFFRAIDIDRHTGWSVASILSCVAI
;
A
#
# COMPACT_ATOMS: atom_id res chain seq x y z
N ALA A 1 20.95 40.80 -1.25
CA ALA A 1 21.15 39.47 -1.90
C ALA A 1 21.80 38.41 -0.99
N ARG A 2 22.82 38.74 -0.15
CA ARG A 2 23.54 37.77 0.69
C ARG A 2 22.66 37.12 1.78
N THR A 3 21.86 37.89 2.50
CA THR A 3 20.96 37.41 3.58
C THR A 3 19.93 36.40 3.07
N GLN A 4 19.31 36.67 1.91
CA GLN A 4 18.34 35.76 1.32
C GLN A 4 18.96 34.42 0.91
N ARG A 5 20.21 34.43 0.41
CA ARG A 5 20.93 33.19 0.09
C ARG A 5 21.21 32.38 1.34
N THR A 6 21.66 33.01 2.42
CA THR A 6 21.91 32.37 3.72
C THR A 6 20.63 31.78 4.33
N MET A 7 19.51 32.50 4.25
CA MET A 7 18.21 31.98 4.66
C MET A 7 17.79 30.77 3.81
N ASN A 8 17.93 30.86 2.48
CA ASN A 8 17.58 29.76 1.60
C ASN A 8 18.42 28.51 1.87
N THR A 9 19.70 28.64 2.22
CA THR A 9 20.54 27.49 2.61
C THR A 9 20.19 26.91 3.97
N LEU A 10 19.70 27.72 4.91
CA LEU A 10 19.29 27.26 6.25
C LEU A 10 17.93 26.55 6.25
N TYR A 11 16.99 27.01 5.42
CA TYR A 11 15.61 26.51 5.40
C TYR A 11 15.32 25.51 4.28
N LYS A 12 16.20 25.36 3.28
CA LYS A 12 16.06 24.28 2.29
C LYS A 12 16.43 22.94 2.92
N ARG A 13 15.48 22.01 2.90
CA ARG A 13 15.72 20.61 3.19
C ARG A 13 15.84 19.83 1.89
N GLU A 14 16.93 19.09 1.75
CA GLU A 14 17.18 18.22 0.59
C GLU A 14 16.34 16.93 0.69
N ALA A 15 15.69 16.56 -0.41
CA ALA A 15 14.66 15.53 -0.45
C ALA A 15 15.17 14.12 -0.79
N ASP A 16 16.47 13.88 -0.67
CA ASP A 16 17.23 12.86 -1.41
C ASP A 16 16.56 11.46 -1.45
N ILE A 17 16.27 10.88 -0.28
CA ILE A 17 15.68 9.52 -0.18
C ILE A 17 14.23 9.48 0.27
N TYR A 18 13.62 10.64 0.53
CA TYR A 18 12.32 10.73 1.22
C TYR A 18 11.20 10.04 0.43
N LEU A 19 11.11 10.32 -0.87
CA LEU A 19 10.04 9.80 -1.73
C LEU A 19 10.08 8.27 -1.84
N SER A 20 11.26 7.70 -2.08
CA SER A 20 11.46 6.26 -2.21
C SER A 20 11.10 5.51 -0.93
N PHE A 21 11.50 6.05 0.24
CA PHE A 21 11.17 5.47 1.53
C PHE A 21 9.67 5.53 1.82
N ARG A 22 9.03 6.67 1.57
CA ARG A 22 7.58 6.84 1.75
C ARG A 22 6.78 5.89 0.87
N LEU A 23 7.16 5.78 -0.41
CA LEU A 23 6.50 4.87 -1.35
C LEU A 23 6.65 3.41 -0.91
N GLN A 24 7.85 2.99 -0.48
CA GLN A 24 8.07 1.65 0.03
C GLN A 24 7.19 1.34 1.25
N LEU A 25 7.07 2.30 2.18
CA LEU A 25 6.25 2.15 3.39
C LEU A 25 4.77 1.99 3.05
N VAL A 26 4.24 2.89 2.19
CA VAL A 26 2.85 2.88 1.70
C VAL A 26 2.54 1.56 1.00
N CYS A 27 3.43 1.08 0.13
CA CYS A 27 3.28 -0.21 -0.55
C CYS A 27 3.24 -1.38 0.43
N LYS A 28 4.05 -1.39 1.50
CA LYS A 28 4.00 -2.44 2.53
C LYS A 28 2.68 -2.43 3.28
N PHE A 29 2.18 -1.26 3.66
CA PHE A 29 0.87 -1.14 4.32
C PHE A 29 -0.27 -1.58 3.39
N PHE A 30 -0.20 -1.25 2.10
CA PHE A 30 -1.17 -1.70 1.11
C PHE A 30 -1.17 -3.22 0.98
N VAL A 31 0.01 -3.83 0.77
CA VAL A 31 0.15 -5.27 0.59
C VAL A 31 -0.28 -6.03 1.84
N CYS A 32 0.31 -5.72 3.00
CA CYS A 32 -0.01 -6.42 4.25
C CYS A 32 -1.44 -6.14 4.72
N GLY A 33 -1.93 -4.91 4.55
CA GLY A 33 -3.29 -4.53 4.91
C GLY A 33 -4.32 -5.34 4.12
N LEU A 34 -4.15 -5.44 2.79
CA LEU A 34 -5.02 -6.26 1.95
C LEU A 34 -4.82 -7.75 2.22
N LEU A 35 -3.59 -8.21 2.45
CA LEU A 35 -3.30 -9.63 2.67
C LEU A 35 -4.08 -10.24 3.85
N TYR A 36 -4.09 -9.52 4.97
CA TYR A 36 -4.69 -9.99 6.22
C TYR A 36 -6.14 -9.53 6.43
N SER A 37 -6.67 -8.67 5.57
CA SER A 37 -8.02 -8.13 5.72
C SER A 37 -9.11 -9.21 5.62
N THR A 38 -8.83 -10.34 4.97
CA THR A 38 -9.78 -11.47 4.95
C THR A 38 -10.00 -12.07 6.34
N ALA A 39 -8.95 -12.15 7.15
CA ALA A 39 -9.06 -12.61 8.53
C ALA A 39 -9.56 -11.51 9.48
N PHE A 40 -9.10 -10.27 9.26
CA PHE A 40 -9.43 -9.11 10.09
C PHE A 40 -9.99 -7.96 9.23
N PRO A 41 -11.31 -7.92 8.98
CA PRO A 41 -11.91 -6.92 8.10
C PRO A 41 -11.75 -5.47 8.61
N CYS A 42 -11.49 -5.29 9.91
CA CYS A 42 -11.16 -3.98 10.48
C CYS A 42 -9.92 -3.33 9.86
N LEU A 43 -9.01 -4.11 9.27
CA LEU A 43 -7.80 -3.61 8.60
C LEU A 43 -8.12 -2.72 7.40
N TYR A 44 -9.27 -2.89 6.73
CA TYR A 44 -9.69 -1.97 5.66
C TYR A 44 -9.92 -0.55 6.19
N MET A 45 -10.57 -0.44 7.36
CA MET A 45 -10.89 0.86 7.95
C MET A 45 -9.62 1.54 8.48
N ILE A 46 -8.73 0.78 9.13
CA ILE A 46 -7.43 1.27 9.59
C ILE A 46 -6.57 1.71 8.40
N GLY A 47 -6.51 0.90 7.34
CA GLY A 47 -5.80 1.23 6.11
C GLY A 47 -6.33 2.52 5.47
N CYS A 48 -7.65 2.68 5.38
CA CYS A 48 -8.28 3.88 4.84
C CYS A 48 -7.86 5.15 5.59
N VAL A 49 -7.97 5.15 6.93
CA VAL A 49 -7.56 6.30 7.76
C VAL A 49 -6.07 6.61 7.58
N MET A 50 -5.23 5.58 7.53
CA MET A 50 -3.79 5.73 7.33
C MET A 50 -3.47 6.35 5.96
N PHE A 51 -4.13 5.93 4.87
CA PHE A 51 -3.89 6.50 3.55
C PHE A 51 -4.40 7.94 3.41
N ILE A 52 -5.53 8.28 4.05
CA ILE A 52 -6.02 9.67 4.10
C ILE A 52 -5.00 10.55 4.84
N ALA A 53 -4.58 10.15 6.04
CA ALA A 53 -3.60 10.91 6.82
C ALA A 53 -2.26 11.04 6.07
N ALA A 54 -1.78 9.95 5.46
CA ALA A 54 -0.56 9.96 4.65
C ALA A 54 -0.67 10.94 3.48
N SER A 55 -1.81 10.98 2.78
CA SER A 55 -2.01 11.90 1.65
C SER A 55 -1.91 13.38 2.05
N TRP A 56 -2.40 13.74 3.25
CA TRP A 56 -2.31 15.09 3.77
C TRP A 56 -0.89 15.47 4.17
N VAL A 57 -0.20 14.56 4.86
CA VAL A 57 1.20 14.75 5.27
C VAL A 57 2.13 14.85 4.05
N ASP A 58 1.97 13.96 3.08
CA ASP A 58 2.80 13.96 1.86
C ASP A 58 2.55 15.22 1.03
N ARG A 59 1.29 15.66 0.90
CA ARG A 59 0.96 16.93 0.23
C ARG A 59 1.61 18.13 0.92
N TRP A 60 1.59 18.18 2.25
CA TRP A 60 2.25 19.26 2.99
C TRP A 60 3.76 19.26 2.76
N ASN A 61 4.38 18.08 2.87
CA ASN A 61 5.82 17.93 2.74
C ASN A 61 6.33 18.26 1.33
N PHE A 62 5.67 17.75 0.28
CA PHE A 62 6.07 17.99 -1.10
C PHE A 62 5.88 19.45 -1.55
N LEU A 63 4.88 20.16 -1.00
CA LEU A 63 4.62 21.56 -1.39
C LEU A 63 5.38 22.59 -0.57
N ARG A 64 5.75 22.28 0.68
CA ARG A 64 6.21 23.31 1.63
C ARG A 64 7.57 23.03 2.28
N VAL A 65 8.02 21.78 2.32
CA VAL A 65 9.23 21.40 3.09
C VAL A 65 10.41 21.11 2.18
N TRP A 66 10.18 20.35 1.11
CA TRP A 66 11.26 19.83 0.27
C TRP A 66 11.57 20.74 -0.91
N ALA A 67 12.84 21.14 -1.05
CA ALA A 67 13.31 21.96 -2.15
C ALA A 67 14.76 21.58 -2.53
N PRO A 68 15.02 21.10 -3.76
CA PRO A 68 14.08 20.89 -4.87
C PRO A 68 13.08 19.75 -4.59
N PRO A 69 11.94 19.69 -5.33
CA PRO A 69 11.02 18.57 -5.20
C PRO A 69 11.74 17.25 -5.51
N PRO A 70 11.42 16.16 -4.78
CA PRO A 70 12.08 14.89 -4.99
C PRO A 70 11.83 14.37 -6.41
N PRO A 71 12.82 13.72 -7.05
CA PRO A 71 12.69 13.23 -8.42
C PRO A 71 11.61 12.14 -8.50
N THR A 72 10.59 12.38 -9.32
CA THR A 72 9.52 11.40 -9.58
C THR A 72 9.87 10.53 -10.79
N SER A 73 9.53 9.25 -10.73
CA SER A 73 9.73 8.30 -11.83
C SER A 73 8.42 7.62 -12.21
N ASP A 74 7.92 7.92 -13.40
CA ASP A 74 6.69 7.34 -13.94
C ASP A 74 6.80 5.81 -14.08
N ARG A 75 8.02 5.31 -14.31
CA ARG A 75 8.31 3.88 -14.39
C ARG A 75 8.00 3.15 -13.09
N ILE A 76 8.30 3.77 -11.95
CA ILE A 76 8.03 3.18 -10.62
C ILE A 76 6.53 3.12 -10.37
N ILE A 77 5.80 4.20 -10.69
CA ILE A 77 4.34 4.24 -10.54
C ILE A 77 3.68 3.20 -11.47
N ALA A 78 4.15 3.09 -12.71
CA ALA A 78 3.67 2.08 -13.65
C ALA A 78 3.92 0.65 -13.14
N LEU A 79 5.06 0.38 -12.51
CA LEU A 79 5.37 -0.90 -11.89
C LEU A 79 4.41 -1.21 -10.74
N VAL A 80 4.16 -0.22 -9.86
CA VAL A 80 3.20 -0.37 -8.75
C VAL A 80 1.81 -0.70 -9.31
N ALA A 81 1.32 0.09 -10.27
CA ALA A 81 -0.03 -0.09 -10.81
C ALA A 81 -0.20 -1.40 -11.62
N ARG A 82 0.79 -1.78 -12.44
CA ARG A 82 0.68 -2.91 -13.37
C ARG A 82 1.15 -4.24 -12.79
N VAL A 83 1.98 -4.23 -11.75
CA VAL A 83 2.57 -5.44 -11.17
C VAL A 83 2.16 -5.60 -9.72
N LEU A 84 2.44 -4.60 -8.88
CA LEU A 84 2.22 -4.72 -7.44
C LEU A 84 0.73 -4.85 -7.10
N VAL A 85 -0.12 -3.98 -7.65
CA VAL A 85 -1.57 -3.99 -7.39
C VAL A 85 -2.21 -5.32 -7.78
N PRO A 86 -2.09 -5.83 -9.03
CA PRO A 86 -2.72 -7.10 -9.40
C PRO A 86 -2.13 -8.28 -8.62
N LEU A 87 -0.82 -8.30 -8.35
CA LEU A 87 -0.20 -9.34 -7.52
C LEU A 87 -0.77 -9.34 -6.10
N THR A 88 -1.01 -8.17 -5.52
CA THR A 88 -1.61 -8.03 -4.19
C THR A 88 -3.05 -8.55 -4.17
N VAL A 89 -3.83 -8.29 -5.21
CA VAL A 89 -5.21 -8.80 -5.34
C VAL A 89 -5.21 -10.33 -5.47
N LEU A 90 -4.34 -10.90 -6.30
CA LEU A 90 -4.18 -12.35 -6.42
C LEU A 90 -3.78 -12.98 -5.09
N LEU A 91 -2.84 -12.35 -4.37
CA LEU A 91 -2.41 -12.84 -3.07
C LEU A 91 -3.53 -12.75 -2.01
N HIS A 92 -4.33 -11.68 -2.03
CA HIS A 92 -5.51 -11.54 -1.17
C HIS A 92 -6.57 -12.62 -1.43
N THR A 93 -6.88 -12.91 -2.70
CA THR A 93 -7.82 -13.98 -3.05
C THR A 93 -7.30 -15.36 -2.65
N TYR A 94 -6.00 -15.62 -2.82
CA TYR A 94 -5.37 -16.83 -2.31
C TYR A 94 -5.49 -16.95 -0.78
N MET A 95 -5.19 -15.88 -0.03
CA MET A 95 -5.34 -15.89 1.42
C MET A 95 -6.79 -16.10 1.86
N ALA A 96 -7.76 -15.54 1.12
CA ALA A 96 -9.16 -15.79 1.39
C ALA A 96 -9.50 -17.28 1.30
N LEU A 97 -9.09 -17.95 0.22
CA LEU A 97 -9.28 -19.39 0.07
C LEU A 97 -8.58 -20.18 1.19
N ALA A 98 -7.36 -19.79 1.55
CA ALA A 98 -6.61 -20.46 2.61
C ALA A 98 -7.32 -20.35 3.98
N PHE A 99 -7.78 -19.15 4.36
CA PHE A 99 -8.49 -18.94 5.63
C PHE A 99 -9.86 -19.64 5.66
N PHE A 100 -10.66 -19.52 4.59
CA PHE A 100 -11.96 -20.20 4.53
C PHE A 100 -11.82 -21.71 4.52
N ARG A 101 -10.81 -22.26 3.84
CA ARG A 101 -10.50 -23.69 3.89
C ARG A 101 -10.09 -24.14 5.29
N ALA A 102 -9.27 -23.37 5.99
CA ALA A 102 -8.88 -23.69 7.37
C ALA A 102 -10.11 -23.75 8.30
N ILE A 103 -11.04 -22.80 8.17
CA ILE A 103 -12.30 -22.77 8.92
C ILE A 103 -13.19 -23.97 8.57
N ASP A 104 -13.27 -24.35 7.29
CA ASP A 104 -14.08 -25.48 6.83
C ASP A 104 -13.56 -26.84 7.33
N ILE A 105 -12.23 -27.01 7.37
CA ILE A 105 -11.59 -28.22 7.93
C ILE A 105 -11.90 -28.32 9.43
N ASP A 106 -11.77 -27.23 10.16
CA ASP A 106 -12.07 -27.16 11.60
C ASP A 106 -13.54 -27.46 11.92
N ARG A 107 -14.46 -27.05 11.03
CA ARG A 107 -15.91 -27.25 11.18
C ARG A 107 -16.45 -28.54 10.55
N HIS A 108 -15.61 -29.33 9.88
CA HIS A 108 -16.00 -30.54 9.15
C HIS A 108 -17.18 -30.36 8.16
N THR A 109 -17.31 -29.17 7.56
CA THR A 109 -18.48 -28.84 6.73
C THR A 109 -18.36 -29.28 5.27
N GLY A 110 -17.15 -29.28 4.69
CA GLY A 110 -16.90 -29.67 3.28
C GLY A 110 -17.30 -28.63 2.22
N TRP A 111 -17.67 -27.41 2.64
CA TRP A 111 -18.17 -26.35 1.77
C TRP A 111 -17.08 -25.75 0.88
N SER A 112 -15.83 -25.77 1.34
CA SER A 112 -14.71 -25.24 0.56
C SER A 112 -14.44 -26.08 -0.69
N VAL A 113 -14.53 -27.41 -0.58
CA VAL A 113 -14.35 -28.35 -1.70
C VAL A 113 -15.49 -28.22 -2.70
N ALA A 114 -16.74 -28.14 -2.22
CA ALA A 114 -17.90 -27.91 -3.07
C ALA A 114 -17.78 -26.59 -3.85
N SER A 115 -17.36 -25.51 -3.18
CA SER A 115 -17.23 -24.19 -3.81
C SER A 115 -16.15 -24.14 -4.89
N ILE A 116 -15.01 -24.82 -4.67
CA ILE A 116 -13.93 -24.92 -5.66
C ILE A 116 -14.39 -25.73 -6.88
N LEU A 117 -15.08 -26.86 -6.66
CA LEU A 117 -15.61 -27.69 -7.74
C LEU A 117 -16.65 -26.93 -8.58
N SER A 118 -17.52 -26.13 -7.95
CA SER A 118 -18.48 -25.26 -8.65
C SER A 118 -17.80 -24.24 -9.56
N CYS A 119 -16.66 -23.68 -9.14
CA CYS A 119 -15.92 -22.70 -9.95
C CYS A 119 -15.16 -23.34 -11.13
N VAL A 120 -14.86 -24.64 -11.09
CA VAL A 120 -14.18 -25.38 -12.18
C VAL A 120 -15.19 -26.00 -13.15
N ALA A 121 -16.44 -26.19 -12.73
CA ALA A 121 -17.52 -26.77 -13.53
C ALA A 121 -18.26 -25.77 -14.44
N ILE A 122 -17.90 -24.48 -14.38
CA ILE A 122 -18.38 -23.39 -15.26
C ILE A 122 -17.29 -23.09 -16.29
#